data_AF-A0A160FW96-F1
#
_entry.id   AF-A0A160FW96-F1
#
_cell.length_a   1.000
_cell.length_b   1.000
_cell.length_c   1.000
_cell.angle_alpha   90.00
_cell.angle_beta   90.00
_cell.angle_gamma   90.00
#
_symmetry.space_group_name_H-M   'P 1'
#
loop_
_entity.id
_entity.type
_entity.pdbx_description
1 polymer ?
#
loop_
_entity_poly.entity_id
_entity_poly.type
_entity_poly.pdbx_seq_one_letter_code
_entity_poly.pdbx_strand_id
1 'polypeptide(L)'
;MTDGKGPLEDYFTALDRLKSGKSTIVNKGTRITNDAVSVEAGRAKGSIKKSRAIFADLILAIDEAAGEQSKPAKEKQEALSKKKDEIRQLRLALDASLAREVSLLHELFEAKKKLNKLTAEKVIPIRRTRRKSTGEDS
;
A
#
# COMPACT_ATOMS: atom_id res chain seq x y z
N MET A 1 -41.21 -13.35 -29.04
CA MET A 1 -41.89 -12.05 -29.07
C MET A 1 -40.89 -11.02 -28.57
N THR A 2 -40.14 -10.38 -29.48
CA THR A 2 -39.24 -9.28 -29.13
C THR A 2 -40.03 -8.00 -29.27
N ASP A 3 -40.52 -7.49 -28.13
CA ASP A 3 -41.21 -6.21 -28.04
C ASP A 3 -40.32 -5.11 -28.65
N GLY A 4 -40.94 -4.26 -29.47
CA GLY A 4 -40.27 -3.22 -30.27
C GLY A 4 -39.62 -2.13 -29.43
N LYS A 5 -38.41 -2.38 -28.93
CA LYS A 5 -37.43 -1.35 -28.61
C LYS A 5 -36.45 -1.23 -29.78
N GLY A 6 -36.17 0.01 -30.20
CA GLY A 6 -35.27 0.27 -31.32
C GLY A 6 -33.83 -0.15 -31.00
N PRO A 7 -32.98 -0.43 -32.01
CA PRO A 7 -31.59 -0.85 -31.82
C PRO A 7 -30.75 0.07 -30.94
N LEU A 8 -31.11 1.37 -30.90
CA LEU A 8 -30.41 2.38 -30.09
C LEU A 8 -30.71 2.22 -28.60
N GLU A 9 -31.95 1.90 -28.26
CA GLU A 9 -32.40 1.69 -26.88
C GLU A 9 -31.75 0.45 -26.25
N ASP A 10 -31.53 -0.61 -27.05
CA ASP A 10 -30.77 -1.78 -26.62
C ASP A 10 -29.34 -1.41 -26.18
N TYR A 11 -28.70 -0.45 -26.86
CA TYR A 11 -27.37 -0.01 -26.50
C TYR A 11 -27.36 0.84 -25.22
N PHE A 12 -28.36 1.71 -25.03
CA PHE A 12 -28.48 2.47 -23.79
C PHE A 12 -28.75 1.57 -22.59
N THR A 13 -29.67 0.60 -22.73
CA THR A 13 -29.90 -0.40 -21.67
C THR A 13 -28.66 -1.26 -21.38
N ALA A 14 -27.89 -1.61 -22.42
CA ALA A 14 -26.60 -2.28 -22.24
C ALA A 14 -25.58 -1.40 -21.50
N LEU A 15 -25.50 -0.10 -21.82
CA LEU A 15 -24.63 0.85 -21.13
C LEU A 15 -25.00 0.94 -19.64
N ASP A 16 -26.28 1.01 -19.29
CA ASP A 16 -26.73 1.05 -17.89
C ASP A 16 -26.39 -0.24 -17.13
N ARG A 17 -26.48 -1.40 -17.78
CA ARG A 17 -26.01 -2.68 -17.21
C ARG A 17 -24.52 -2.64 -16.90
N LEU A 18 -23.71 -2.09 -17.80
CA LEU A 18 -22.27 -1.95 -17.58
C LEU A 18 -21.95 -0.95 -16.45
N LYS A 19 -22.63 0.21 -16.41
CA LYS A 19 -22.48 1.21 -15.35
C LYS A 19 -22.81 0.64 -13.97
N SER A 20 -23.87 -0.16 -13.88
CA SER A 20 -24.31 -0.80 -12.63
C SER A 20 -23.56 -2.09 -12.27
N GLY A 21 -22.62 -2.55 -13.10
CA GLY A 21 -21.89 -3.81 -12.89
C GLY A 21 -22.77 -5.07 -13.04
N LYS A 22 -23.96 -4.94 -13.61
CA LYS A 22 -24.93 -6.02 -13.87
C LYS A 22 -24.83 -6.51 -15.31
N SER A 23 -23.61 -6.64 -15.82
CA SER A 23 -23.37 -7.17 -17.16
C SER A 23 -23.86 -8.61 -17.27
N THR A 24 -24.51 -8.93 -18.39
CA THR A 24 -25.13 -10.23 -18.65
C THR A 24 -24.31 -11.03 -19.64
N ILE A 25 -23.70 -10.37 -20.64
CA ILE A 25 -22.94 -11.02 -21.71
C ILE A 25 -21.44 -10.84 -21.50
N VAL A 26 -21.00 -9.62 -21.18
CA VAL A 26 -19.58 -9.37 -20.89
C VAL A 26 -19.24 -9.64 -19.42
N ASN A 27 -17.96 -9.88 -19.16
CA ASN A 27 -17.46 -10.10 -17.80
C ASN A 27 -17.74 -8.89 -16.91
N LYS A 28 -18.07 -9.15 -15.65
CA LYS A 28 -18.27 -8.09 -14.64
C LYS A 28 -16.99 -7.26 -14.49
N GLY A 29 -17.13 -5.94 -14.43
CA GLY A 29 -16.00 -5.01 -14.34
C GLY A 29 -15.26 -4.78 -15.66
N THR A 30 -15.78 -5.25 -16.80
CA THR A 30 -15.25 -4.89 -18.13
C THR A 30 -15.21 -3.37 -18.29
N ARG A 31 -14.17 -2.87 -18.96
CA ARG A 31 -14.05 -1.45 -19.28
C ARG A 31 -15.18 -1.02 -20.23
N ILE A 32 -15.91 0.01 -19.85
CA ILE A 32 -16.95 0.63 -20.69
C ILE A 32 -16.27 1.18 -21.95
N THR A 33 -16.66 0.64 -23.11
CA THR A 33 -16.19 1.00 -24.45
C THR A 33 -17.31 0.72 -25.45
N ASN A 34 -17.24 1.31 -26.64
CA ASN A 34 -18.22 1.06 -27.71
C ASN A 34 -18.36 -0.44 -28.04
N ASP A 35 -17.25 -1.19 -28.03
CA ASP A 35 -17.28 -2.62 -28.29
C ASP A 35 -17.89 -3.41 -27.13
N ALA A 36 -17.59 -3.04 -25.88
CA ALA A 36 -18.19 -3.66 -24.71
C ALA A 36 -19.72 -3.46 -24.68
N VAL A 37 -20.19 -2.24 -24.99
CA VAL A 37 -21.62 -1.92 -25.09
C VAL A 37 -22.26 -2.69 -26.25
N SER A 38 -21.57 -2.79 -27.40
CA SER A 38 -22.07 -3.54 -28.56
C SER A 38 -22.29 -5.03 -28.22
N VAL A 39 -21.31 -5.64 -27.57
CA VAL A 39 -21.38 -7.06 -27.16
C VAL A 39 -22.42 -7.26 -26.07
N GLU A 40 -22.52 -6.36 -25.10
CA GLU A 40 -23.52 -6.42 -24.02
C GLU A 40 -24.95 -6.21 -24.51
N ALA A 41 -25.14 -5.53 -25.65
CA ALA A 41 -26.41 -5.44 -26.37
C ALA A 41 -26.69 -6.66 -27.27
N GLY A 42 -25.83 -7.69 -27.25
CA GLY A 42 -25.98 -8.90 -28.07
C GLY A 42 -25.60 -8.71 -29.54
N ARG A 43 -24.82 -7.68 -29.87
CA ARG A 43 -24.42 -7.35 -31.24
C ARG A 43 -22.92 -7.55 -31.44
N ALA A 44 -22.49 -7.62 -32.69
CA ALA A 44 -21.07 -7.81 -33.02
C ALA A 44 -20.22 -6.61 -32.57
N LYS A 45 -18.95 -6.85 -32.26
CA LYS A 45 -17.96 -5.79 -32.02
C LYS A 45 -17.91 -4.82 -33.22
N GLY A 46 -17.72 -3.53 -32.98
CA GLY A 46 -17.72 -2.51 -34.03
C GLY A 46 -19.10 -2.13 -34.61
N SER A 47 -20.20 -2.61 -34.02
CA SER A 47 -21.56 -2.23 -34.48
C SER A 47 -21.84 -0.74 -34.26
N ILE A 48 -21.36 -0.18 -33.15
CA ILE A 48 -21.39 1.25 -32.86
C ILE A 48 -20.26 1.94 -33.62
N LYS A 49 -20.58 2.62 -34.73
CA LYS A 49 -19.60 3.36 -35.55
C LYS A 49 -19.71 4.85 -35.33
N LYS A 50 -18.58 5.52 -35.06
CA LYS A 50 -18.48 6.97 -34.83
C LYS A 50 -18.96 7.82 -36.01
N SER A 51 -18.86 7.32 -37.23
CA SER A 51 -19.28 8.03 -38.44
C SER A 51 -20.80 8.16 -38.58
N ARG A 52 -21.60 7.42 -37.80
CA ARG A 52 -23.07 7.46 -37.87
C ARG A 52 -23.60 8.41 -36.82
N ALA A 53 -24.26 9.50 -37.27
CA ALA A 53 -24.82 10.52 -36.39
C ALA A 53 -25.81 9.97 -35.34
N ILE A 54 -26.54 8.90 -35.66
CA ILE A 54 -27.47 8.23 -34.74
C ILE A 54 -26.82 7.70 -33.46
N PHE A 55 -25.50 7.51 -33.45
CA PHE A 55 -24.74 7.05 -32.28
C PHE A 55 -24.02 8.18 -31.56
N ALA A 56 -24.11 9.44 -32.01
CA ALA A 56 -23.36 10.55 -31.42
C ALA A 56 -23.65 10.68 -29.91
N ASP A 57 -24.92 10.74 -29.53
CA ASP A 57 -25.34 10.88 -28.13
C ASP A 57 -24.94 9.67 -27.29
N LEU A 58 -25.08 8.46 -27.86
CA LEU A 58 -24.66 7.24 -27.20
C LEU A 58 -23.14 7.22 -26.96
N ILE A 59 -22.35 7.62 -27.95
CA ILE A 59 -20.88 7.64 -27.82
C ILE A 59 -20.46 8.63 -26.73
N LEU A 60 -21.10 9.81 -26.67
CA LEU A 60 -20.85 10.77 -25.59
C LEU A 60 -21.16 10.17 -24.21
N ALA A 61 -22.30 9.51 -24.06
CA ALA A 61 -22.67 8.85 -22.81
C ALA A 61 -21.70 7.70 -22.43
N ILE A 62 -21.18 6.96 -23.43
CA ILE A 62 -20.17 5.92 -23.22
C ILE A 62 -18.85 6.53 -22.75
N ASP A 63 -18.41 7.61 -23.38
CA ASP A 63 -17.15 8.27 -23.04
C ASP A 63 -17.21 8.88 -21.63
N GLU A 64 -18.35 9.47 -21.25
CA GLU A 64 -18.61 9.97 -19.88
C GLU A 64 -18.54 8.83 -18.86
N ALA A 65 -19.28 7.75 -19.10
CA ALA A 65 -19.32 6.60 -18.21
C ALA A 65 -17.95 5.90 -18.09
N ALA A 66 -17.18 5.82 -19.17
CA ALA A 66 -15.81 5.31 -19.17
C ALA A 66 -14.88 6.21 -18.33
N GLY A 67 -15.06 7.53 -18.43
CA GLY A 67 -14.37 8.51 -17.60
C GLY A 67 -14.66 8.28 -16.12
N GLU A 68 -15.93 8.16 -15.74
CA GLU A 68 -16.37 7.89 -14.37
C GLU A 68 -15.84 6.57 -13.81
N GLN A 69 -15.87 5.49 -14.60
CA GLN A 69 -15.34 4.18 -14.19
C GLN A 69 -13.83 4.24 -13.86
N SER A 70 -13.07 5.12 -14.52
CA SER A 70 -11.63 5.25 -14.33
C SER A 70 -11.22 6.07 -13.10
N LYS A 71 -12.07 6.99 -12.62
CA LYS A 71 -11.81 7.86 -11.45
C LYS A 71 -11.50 7.06 -10.16
N PRO A 72 -12.36 6.12 -9.70
CA PRO A 72 -12.10 5.39 -8.47
C PRO A 72 -10.88 4.47 -8.56
N ALA A 73 -10.52 4.01 -9.77
CA ALA A 73 -9.31 3.20 -9.96
C ALA A 73 -8.04 4.04 -9.81
N LYS A 74 -8.03 5.27 -10.35
CA LYS A 74 -6.89 6.20 -10.22
C LYS A 74 -6.68 6.64 -8.77
N GLU A 75 -7.76 7.01 -8.07
CA GLU A 75 -7.69 7.40 -6.66
C GLU A 75 -7.15 6.26 -5.78
N LYS A 76 -7.59 5.01 -6.01
CA LYS A 76 -7.06 3.84 -5.32
C LYS A 76 -5.59 3.59 -5.65
N GLN A 77 -5.18 3.75 -6.90
CA GLN A 77 -3.78 3.61 -7.33
C GLN A 77 -2.88 4.63 -6.61
N GLU A 78 -3.31 5.88 -6.53
CA GLU A 78 -2.58 6.97 -5.84
C GLU A 78 -2.52 6.76 -4.32
N ALA A 79 -3.60 6.28 -3.71
CA ALA A 79 -3.59 5.91 -2.29
C ALA A 79 -2.58 4.77 -2.03
N LEU A 80 -2.55 3.77 -2.90
CA LEU A 80 -1.60 2.66 -2.81
C LEU A 80 -0.15 3.11 -3.00
N SER A 81 0.13 4.04 -3.92
CA SER A 81 1.49 4.57 -4.09
C SER A 81 1.94 5.33 -2.85
N LYS A 82 1.09 6.23 -2.31
CA LYS A 82 1.37 6.96 -1.06
C LYS A 82 1.66 6.02 0.10
N LYS A 83 0.88 4.94 0.26
CA LYS A 83 1.12 3.94 1.31
C LYS A 83 2.43 3.19 1.13
N LYS A 84 2.82 2.88 -0.13
CA LYS A 84 4.13 2.28 -0.42
C LYS A 84 5.28 3.22 -0.08
N ASP A 85 5.14 4.51 -0.37
CA ASP A 85 6.11 5.54 0.02
C ASP A 85 6.24 5.63 1.55
N GLU A 86 5.12 5.68 2.26
CA GLU A 86 5.07 5.71 3.72
C GLU A 86 5.79 4.50 4.33
N ILE A 87 5.55 3.29 3.82
CA ILE A 87 6.26 2.07 4.27
C ILE A 87 7.77 2.18 4.03
N ARG A 88 8.20 2.71 2.86
CA ARG A 88 9.63 2.90 2.58
C ARG A 88 10.27 3.87 3.56
N GLN A 89 9.62 5.00 3.83
CA GLN A 89 10.13 6.00 4.77
C GLN A 89 10.20 5.45 6.18
N LEU A 90 9.18 4.72 6.63
CA LEU A 90 9.20 4.07 7.95
C LEU A 90 10.33 3.04 8.07
N ARG A 91 10.59 2.25 7.03
CA ARG A 91 11.73 1.30 7.01
C ARG A 91 13.07 2.03 7.12
N LEU A 92 13.28 3.08 6.33
CA LEU A 92 14.50 3.88 6.40
C LEU A 92 14.70 4.52 7.78
N ALA A 93 13.63 5.06 8.37
CA ALA A 93 13.67 5.65 9.71
C ALA A 93 13.98 4.60 10.79
N LEU A 94 13.41 3.40 10.67
CA LEU A 94 13.67 2.27 11.55
C LEU A 94 15.12 1.83 11.48
N ASP A 95 15.63 1.59 10.27
CA ASP A 95 17.01 1.17 10.04
C ASP A 95 18.00 2.20 10.59
N ALA A 96 17.73 3.49 10.35
CA ALA A 96 18.54 4.57 10.90
C ALA A 96 18.48 4.62 12.45
N SER A 97 17.33 4.34 13.06
CA SER A 97 17.20 4.29 14.51
C SER A 97 17.96 3.11 15.11
N LEU A 98 17.83 1.92 14.51
CA LEU A 98 18.55 0.72 14.92
C LEU A 98 20.07 0.92 14.82
N ALA A 99 20.56 1.54 13.74
CA ALA A 99 21.99 1.83 13.59
C ALA A 99 22.52 2.75 14.70
N ARG A 100 21.75 3.78 15.09
CA ARG A 100 22.11 4.65 16.22
C ARG A 100 22.11 3.89 17.55
N GLU A 101 21.10 3.05 17.77
CA GLU A 101 20.99 2.26 19.00
C GLU A 101 22.15 1.28 19.16
N VAL A 102 22.51 0.56 18.09
CA VAL A 102 23.67 -0.35 18.09
C VAL A 102 24.98 0.40 18.37
N SER A 103 25.16 1.58 17.76
CA SER A 103 26.34 2.42 18.00
C SER A 103 26.43 2.87 19.47
N LEU A 104 25.31 3.33 20.04
CA LEU A 104 25.23 3.72 21.45
C LEU A 104 25.50 2.56 22.40
N LEU A 105 24.97 1.36 22.11
CA LEU A 105 25.26 0.16 22.90
C LEU A 105 26.74 -0.19 22.87
N HIS A 106 27.39 -0.05 21.72
CA HIS A 106 28.83 -0.27 21.60
C HIS A 106 29.64 0.75 22.40
N GLU A 107 29.32 2.03 22.30
CA GLU A 107 29.96 3.09 23.07
C GLU A 107 29.79 2.89 24.59
N LEU A 108 28.58 2.54 25.04
CA LEU A 108 28.30 2.22 26.44
C LEU A 108 29.10 1.03 26.93
N PHE A 109 29.23 -0.01 26.10
CA PHE A 109 30.03 -1.18 26.43
C PHE A 109 31.51 -0.80 26.60
N GLU A 110 32.08 -0.06 25.65
CA GLU A 110 33.47 0.39 25.72
C GLU A 110 33.72 1.33 26.91
N ALA A 111 32.78 2.23 27.21
CA ALA A 111 32.84 3.10 28.38
C ALA A 111 32.85 2.29 29.69
N LYS A 112 31.95 1.32 29.84
CA LYS A 112 31.90 0.42 31.01
C LYS A 112 33.18 -0.40 31.15
N LYS A 113 33.72 -0.91 30.05
CA LYS A 113 34.98 -1.64 30.02
C LYS A 113 36.15 -0.77 30.49
N LYS A 114 36.23 0.48 30.03
CA LYS A 114 37.26 1.44 30.47
C LYS A 114 37.11 1.78 31.95
N LEU A 115 35.89 2.03 32.43
CA LEU A 115 35.62 2.27 33.86
C LEU A 115 36.08 1.09 34.71
N ASN A 116 35.71 -0.14 34.35
CA ASN A 116 36.12 -1.34 35.08
C ASN A 116 37.64 -1.50 35.16
N LYS A 117 38.39 -1.18 34.09
CA LYS A 117 39.86 -1.21 34.15
C LYS A 117 40.41 -0.20 35.16
N LEU A 118 39.91 1.04 35.10
CA LEU A 118 40.36 2.12 35.99
C LEU A 118 39.98 1.90 37.46
N THR A 119 38.84 1.25 37.72
CA THR A 119 38.37 0.98 39.08
C THR A 119 38.92 -0.33 39.64
N ALA A 120 39.13 -1.37 38.82
CA ALA A 120 39.71 -2.64 39.27
C ALA A 120 41.19 -2.52 39.67
N GLU A 121 41.97 -1.64 39.03
CA GLU A 121 43.38 -1.42 39.38
C GLU A 121 43.57 -0.62 40.69
N LYS A 122 42.56 0.12 41.15
CA LYS A 122 42.70 1.11 42.23
C LYS A 122 42.18 0.68 43.61
N VAL A 123 41.61 -0.52 43.75
CA VAL A 123 41.03 -0.96 45.02
C VAL A 123 41.87 -2.07 45.63
N ILE A 124 42.86 -1.67 46.46
CA ILE A 124 43.55 -2.59 47.37
C ILE A 124 42.72 -2.67 48.66
N PRO A 125 42.12 -3.82 49.00
CA PRO A 125 41.46 -3.97 50.29
C PRO A 125 42.51 -3.87 51.40
N ILE A 126 42.44 -2.82 52.22
CA ILE A 126 43.29 -2.66 53.41
C ILE A 126 42.86 -3.72 54.44
N ARG A 127 43.47 -4.90 54.36
CA ARG A 127 43.30 -5.95 55.36
C ARG A 127 44.01 -5.49 56.63
N ARG A 128 43.27 -4.93 57.59
CA ARG A 128 43.80 -4.66 58.95
C ARG A 128 44.18 -5.99 59.60
N THR A 129 45.46 -6.33 59.52
CA THR A 129 46.06 -7.41 60.33
C THR A 129 46.00 -6.97 61.79
N ARG A 130 45.09 -7.56 62.57
CA ARG A 130 45.16 -7.54 64.03
C ARG A 130 46.30 -8.49 64.42
N ARG A 131 47.45 -7.95 64.82
CA ARG A 131 48.45 -8.71 65.58
C ARG A 131 47.78 -9.16 66.89
N LYS A 132 47.55 -10.47 67.04
CA LYS A 132 47.31 -11.05 68.36
C LYS A 132 48.64 -10.97 69.11
N SER A 133 48.70 -10.15 70.16
CA SER A 133 49.75 -10.24 71.16
C SER A 133 49.57 -11.57 71.89
N THR A 134 50.47 -12.51 71.61
CA THR A 134 50.70 -13.66 72.48
C THR A 134 51.36 -13.13 73.76
N GLY A 135 50.55 -12.90 74.78
CA GLY A 135 51.02 -12.81 76.15
C GLY A 135 50.93 -14.21 76.74
N GLU A 136 52.04 -14.94 76.67
CA GLU A 136 52.39 -15.89 77.71
C GLU A 136 52.69 -15.05 78.96
N ASP A 137 52.04 -15.35 80.07
CA ASP A 137 52.69 -15.38 81.39
C ASP A 137 51.72 -15.89 82.45
N SER A 138 52.13 -17.05 83.00
CA SER A 138 51.87 -17.63 84.34
C SER A 138 50.46 -18.08 84.73
#